data_AF-A0A661UL66-F1
#
_entry.id   AF-A0A661UL66-F1
#
_cell.length_a   1.000
_cell.length_b   1.000
_cell.length_c   1.000
_cell.angle_alpha   90.00
_cell.angle_beta   90.00
_cell.angle_gamma   90.00
#
_symmetry.space_group_name_H-M   'P 1'
#
loop_
_entity.id
_entity.type
_entity.pdbx_description
1 polymer ?
#
loop_
_entity_poly.entity_id
_entity_poly.type
_entity_poly.pdbx_seq_one_letter_code
_entity_poly.pdbx_strand_id
1 'polypeptide(L)'
;MSTIAAVLHHKFDYYFWTGFYRLMEKELTVCCYQGSVACLVLEKHKGVCWTVVDEQKTQIVEDVSKFPGHIACDSRSASEIVVPVWKDDKIVAVLDVDSKKLDSFDEIDAEYLEKIVNLIYK
;
A
#
# COMPACT_ATOMS: atom_id res chain seq x y z
N MET A 1 8.75 6.03 8.64
CA MET A 1 7.78 5.99 7.53
C MET A 1 8.13 7.01 6.45
N SER A 2 8.18 8.34 6.73
CA SER A 2 8.40 9.36 5.69
C SER A 2 9.67 9.16 4.84
N THR A 3 10.81 8.87 5.48
CA THR A 3 12.07 8.62 4.76
C THR A 3 11.98 7.41 3.82
N ILE A 4 11.29 6.35 4.24
CA ILE A 4 11.14 5.15 3.40
C ILE A 4 10.18 5.40 2.25
N ALA A 5 9.06 6.09 2.48
CA ALA A 5 8.17 6.48 1.39
C ALA A 5 8.93 7.29 0.32
N ALA A 6 9.73 8.28 0.74
CA ALA A 6 10.56 9.07 -0.17
C ALA A 6 11.63 8.25 -0.90
N VAL A 7 12.36 7.37 -0.18
CA VAL A 7 13.38 6.52 -0.80
C VAL A 7 12.75 5.59 -1.83
N LEU A 8 11.70 4.86 -1.47
CA LEU A 8 11.04 3.92 -2.40
C LEU A 8 10.50 4.64 -3.63
N HIS A 9 9.77 5.74 -3.43
CA HIS A 9 9.17 6.50 -4.52
C HIS A 9 10.19 7.01 -5.55
N HIS A 10 11.39 7.41 -5.10
CA HIS A 10 12.43 7.95 -5.97
C HIS A 10 13.45 6.91 -6.45
N LYS A 11 13.32 5.63 -6.04
CA LYS A 11 14.21 4.56 -6.51
C LYS A 11 13.66 3.80 -7.72
N PHE A 12 12.34 3.87 -7.94
CA PHE A 12 11.67 3.15 -9.00
C PHE A 12 10.81 4.09 -9.85
N ASP A 13 11.16 4.25 -11.13
CA ASP A 13 10.49 5.19 -12.03
C ASP A 13 8.99 4.88 -12.26
N TYR A 14 8.57 3.65 -11.99
CA TYR A 14 7.20 3.20 -12.17
C TYR A 14 6.34 3.34 -10.90
N TYR A 15 6.93 3.74 -9.77
CA TYR A 15 6.16 4.02 -8.55
C TYR A 15 5.44 5.35 -8.73
N PHE A 16 4.12 5.29 -8.81
CA PHE A 16 3.27 6.45 -9.05
C PHE A 16 2.80 7.11 -7.75
N TRP A 17 2.38 6.28 -6.79
CA TRP A 17 2.05 6.68 -5.44
C TRP A 17 2.74 5.73 -4.49
N THR A 18 3.26 6.24 -3.38
CA THR A 18 4.00 5.42 -2.41
C THR A 18 3.82 6.01 -1.03
N GLY A 19 3.17 5.28 -0.14
CA GLY A 19 2.80 5.84 1.14
C GLY A 19 2.29 4.82 2.13
N PHE A 20 1.84 5.34 3.27
CA PHE A 20 1.33 4.51 4.34
C PHE A 20 -0.09 4.94 4.72
N TYR A 21 -0.96 3.96 4.94
CA TYR A 21 -2.22 4.13 5.66
C TYR A 21 -2.07 3.53 7.05
N ARG A 22 -2.35 4.32 8.10
CA ARG A 22 -2.28 3.86 9.49
C ARG A 22 -3.65 3.37 9.96
N LEU A 23 -3.67 2.22 10.63
CA LEU A 23 -4.85 1.71 11.29
C LEU A 23 -5.01 2.35 12.67
N MET A 24 -5.90 3.33 12.79
CA MET A 24 -6.19 4.05 14.04
C MET A 24 -7.69 3.95 14.32
N GLU A 25 -8.08 3.57 15.54
CA GLU A 25 -9.51 3.51 15.93
C GLU A 25 -10.39 2.68 14.95
N LYS A 26 -9.80 1.64 14.33
CA LYS A 26 -10.41 0.79 13.30
C LYS A 26 -10.68 1.52 11.98
N GLU A 27 -9.94 2.57 11.66
CA GLU A 27 -9.97 3.29 10.38
C GLU A 27 -8.57 3.28 9.76
N LEU A 28 -8.51 3.11 8.44
CA LEU A 28 -7.28 3.30 7.67
C LEU A 28 -7.20 4.75 7.21
N THR A 29 -6.31 5.52 7.83
CA THR A 29 -6.12 6.95 7.57
C THR A 29 -4.77 7.19 6.92
N VAL A 30 -4.73 8.00 5.86
CA VAL A 30 -3.50 8.31 5.14
C VAL A 30 -2.48 8.97 6.08
N CYS A 31 -1.22 8.58 5.95
CA CYS A 31 -0.10 9.11 6.71
C CYS A 31 0.89 9.82 5.79
N CYS A 32 2.18 9.54 5.89
CA CYS A 32 3.19 10.08 4.98
C CYS A 32 3.18 9.30 3.65
N TYR A 33 3.18 10.04 2.55
CA TYR A 33 3.21 9.50 1.19
C TYR A 33 3.97 10.43 0.24
N GLN A 34 4.26 9.93 -0.95
CA GLN A 34 4.71 10.67 -2.12
C GLN A 34 3.78 10.33 -3.29
N GLY A 35 3.30 11.34 -4.01
CA GLY A 35 2.35 11.15 -5.11
C GLY A 35 1.26 12.23 -5.15
N SER A 36 0.20 11.96 -5.91
CA SER A 36 -1.02 12.78 -5.93
C SER A 36 -1.76 12.76 -4.59
N VAL A 37 -2.68 13.71 -4.42
CA VAL A 37 -3.56 13.78 -3.24
C VAL A 37 -4.36 12.49 -3.11
N ALA A 38 -4.26 11.85 -1.95
CA ALA A 38 -4.92 10.59 -1.65
C ALA A 38 -6.21 10.77 -0.83
N CYS A 39 -7.05 9.74 -0.83
CA CYS A 39 -8.20 9.63 0.06
C CYS A 39 -7.74 9.67 1.53
N LEU A 40 -8.29 10.58 2.34
CA LEU A 40 -7.83 10.78 3.73
C LEU A 40 -8.15 9.58 4.64
N VAL A 41 -9.34 9.01 4.50
CA VAL A 41 -9.82 7.85 5.26
C VAL A 41 -10.42 6.87 4.26
N LEU A 42 -9.98 5.61 4.30
CA LEU A 42 -10.49 4.56 3.43
C LEU A 42 -11.76 3.94 3.99
N GLU A 43 -12.74 3.69 3.11
CA GLU A 43 -13.97 2.99 3.47
C GLU A 43 -13.66 1.57 3.97
N LYS A 44 -14.23 1.18 5.13
CA LYS A 44 -13.90 -0.08 5.79
C LYS A 44 -14.21 -1.30 4.93
N HIS A 45 -13.31 -2.29 4.96
CA HIS A 45 -13.47 -3.59 4.28
C HIS A 45 -13.64 -3.46 2.76
N LYS A 46 -13.08 -2.42 2.15
CA LYS A 46 -13.10 -2.20 0.70
C LYS A 46 -11.73 -1.78 0.17
N GLY A 47 -11.44 -2.23 -1.05
CA GLY A 47 -10.16 -1.98 -1.71
C GLY A 47 -9.00 -2.80 -1.14
N VAL A 48 -7.88 -2.74 -1.84
CA VAL A 48 -6.71 -3.60 -1.62
C VAL A 48 -6.11 -3.40 -0.22
N CYS A 49 -6.00 -2.14 0.21
CA CYS A 49 -5.56 -1.77 1.55
C CYS A 49 -6.31 -2.47 2.68
N TRP A 50 -7.64 -2.55 2.60
CA TRP A 50 -8.42 -3.26 3.61
C TRP A 50 -8.33 -4.77 3.46
N THR A 51 -8.25 -5.30 2.24
CA THR A 51 -8.01 -6.74 2.02
C THR A 51 -6.73 -7.21 2.71
N VAL A 52 -5.65 -6.43 2.67
CA VAL A 52 -4.42 -6.75 3.42
C VAL A 52 -4.66 -6.83 4.93
N VAL A 53 -5.42 -5.88 5.48
CA VAL A 53 -5.74 -5.87 6.92
C VAL A 53 -6.61 -7.06 7.30
N ASP A 54 -7.60 -7.39 6.48
CA ASP A 54 -8.59 -8.44 6.75
C ASP A 54 -8.00 -9.85 6.56
N GLU A 55 -7.22 -10.05 5.50
CA GLU A 55 -6.57 -11.34 5.18
C GLU A 55 -5.22 -11.53 5.86
N GLN A 56 -4.66 -10.45 6.44
CA GLN A 56 -3.34 -10.44 7.08
C GLN A 56 -2.22 -10.90 6.14
N LYS A 57 -2.33 -10.55 4.86
CA LYS A 57 -1.44 -10.99 3.79
C LYS A 57 -1.19 -9.87 2.81
N THR A 58 0.05 -9.72 2.36
CA THR A 58 0.42 -8.86 1.23
C THR A 58 -0.43 -9.18 0.01
N GLN A 59 -0.90 -8.14 -0.67
CA GLN A 59 -1.69 -8.24 -1.89
C GLN A 59 -0.89 -7.64 -3.05
N ILE A 60 -0.77 -8.40 -4.14
CA ILE A 60 -0.21 -7.96 -5.41
C ILE A 60 -1.37 -7.95 -6.40
N VAL A 61 -1.64 -6.79 -7.00
CA VAL A 61 -2.77 -6.59 -7.90
C VAL A 61 -2.26 -6.14 -9.26
N GLU A 62 -2.23 -7.07 -10.22
CA GLU A 62 -1.75 -6.82 -11.58
C GLU A 62 -2.62 -5.81 -12.35
N ASP A 63 -3.92 -5.75 -12.03
CA ASP A 63 -4.91 -4.86 -12.63
C ASP A 63 -5.96 -4.45 -11.59
N VAL A 64 -5.83 -3.24 -11.04
CA VAL A 64 -6.71 -2.74 -9.99
C VAL A 64 -8.16 -2.62 -10.45
N SER A 65 -8.40 -2.41 -11.75
CA SER A 65 -9.76 -2.31 -12.30
C SER A 65 -10.54 -3.62 -12.24
N LYS A 66 -9.84 -4.75 -12.12
CA LYS A 66 -10.41 -6.09 -11.98
C LYS A 66 -10.53 -6.54 -10.53
N PHE A 67 -9.98 -5.78 -9.58
CA PHE A 67 -9.98 -6.16 -8.17
C PHE A 67 -11.40 -6.05 -7.56
N PRO A 68 -11.92 -7.10 -6.89
CA PRO A 68 -13.24 -7.05 -6.28
C PRO A 68 -13.35 -5.95 -5.24
N GLY A 69 -14.38 -5.11 -5.35
CA GLY A 69 -14.57 -3.98 -4.43
C GLY A 69 -13.55 -2.86 -4.61
N HIS A 70 -12.90 -2.77 -5.78
CA HIS A 70 -12.02 -1.66 -6.12
C HIS A 70 -12.73 -0.31 -6.01
N ILE A 71 -12.11 0.60 -5.26
CA ILE A 71 -12.46 2.02 -5.18
C ILE A 71 -11.25 2.76 -5.73
N ALA A 72 -11.31 3.19 -6.98
CA ALA A 72 -10.23 4.00 -7.56
C ALA A 72 -10.15 5.35 -6.83
N CYS A 73 -9.15 5.54 -5.97
CA CYS A 73 -8.84 6.87 -5.41
C CYS A 73 -8.16 7.76 -6.47
N ASP A 74 -7.39 7.18 -7.39
CA ASP A 74 -6.80 7.87 -8.56
C ASP A 74 -6.92 6.98 -9.80
N SER A 75 -7.57 7.47 -10.86
CA SER A 75 -7.81 6.71 -12.09
C SER A 75 -6.54 6.38 -12.88
N ARG A 76 -5.39 6.90 -12.46
CA ARG A 76 -4.09 6.59 -13.07
C ARG A 76 -3.42 5.38 -12.44
N SER A 77 -3.86 4.90 -11.27
CA SER A 77 -3.37 3.64 -10.73
C SER A 77 -3.90 2.48 -11.58
N ALA A 78 -2.99 1.60 -12.00
CA ALA A 78 -3.26 0.47 -12.88
C ALA A 78 -2.88 -0.86 -12.23
N SER A 79 -1.77 -0.90 -11.48
CA SER A 79 -1.42 -2.02 -10.59
C SER A 79 -1.02 -1.48 -9.22
N GLU A 80 -1.15 -2.32 -8.19
CA GLU A 80 -0.97 -1.94 -6.79
C GLU A 80 -0.30 -3.10 -6.03
N ILE A 81 0.60 -2.78 -5.11
CA ILE A 81 1.07 -3.71 -4.09
C ILE A 81 0.89 -3.09 -2.72
N VAL A 82 0.26 -3.86 -1.82
CA VAL A 82 0.02 -3.43 -0.45
C VAL A 82 0.62 -4.43 0.52
N VAL A 83 1.45 -3.94 1.43
CA VAL A 83 2.23 -4.74 2.39
C VAL A 83 1.80 -4.39 3.83
N PRO A 84 1.48 -5.37 4.69
CA PRO A 84 1.11 -5.13 6.08
C PRO A 84 2.31 -4.65 6.91
N VAL A 85 2.08 -3.68 7.78
CA VAL A 85 3.04 -3.21 8.79
C VAL A 85 2.65 -3.79 10.15
N TRP A 86 3.50 -4.66 10.68
CA TRP A 86 3.25 -5.37 11.94
C TRP A 86 3.87 -4.65 13.14
N LYS A 87 3.18 -4.74 14.28
CA LYS A 87 3.69 -4.40 15.60
C LYS A 87 2.98 -5.25 16.65
N ASP A 88 3.74 -5.94 17.50
CA ASP A 88 3.19 -6.81 18.56
C ASP A 88 2.10 -7.77 18.03
N ASP A 89 2.38 -8.47 16.93
CA ASP A 89 1.47 -9.39 16.22
C ASP A 89 0.16 -8.76 15.72
N LYS A 90 0.12 -7.43 15.55
CA LYS A 90 -1.03 -6.70 15.01
C LYS A 90 -0.62 -5.82 13.84
N ILE A 91 -1.48 -5.74 12.84
CA ILE A 91 -1.33 -4.78 11.76
C ILE A 91 -1.67 -3.38 12.29
N VAL A 92 -0.72 -2.46 12.19
CA VAL A 92 -0.86 -1.06 12.66
C VAL A 92 -0.86 -0.06 11.51
N ALA A 93 -0.45 -0.49 10.32
CA ALA A 93 -0.49 0.26 9.09
C ALA A 93 -0.36 -0.69 7.89
N VAL A 94 -0.52 -0.15 6.70
CA VAL A 94 -0.10 -0.78 5.45
C VAL A 94 0.82 0.17 4.70
N LEU A 95 1.84 -0.38 4.04
CA LEU A 95 2.55 0.30 2.95
C LEU A 95 1.74 0.03 1.68
N ASP A 96 1.44 1.09 0.94
CA ASP A 96 0.69 1.04 -0.30
C ASP A 96 1.50 1.72 -1.40
N VAL A 97 1.63 1.01 -2.54
CA VAL A 97 2.41 1.43 -3.69
C VAL A 97 1.62 1.19 -4.97
N ASP A 98 1.32 2.26 -5.69
CA ASP A 98 0.64 2.23 -6.98
C ASP A 98 1.63 2.35 -8.15
N SER A 99 1.28 1.77 -9.30
CA SER A 99 1.89 2.06 -10.59
C SER A 99 0.87 2.49 -11.64
N LYS A 100 1.29 3.33 -12.60
CA LYS A 100 0.51 3.63 -13.81
C LYS A 100 0.53 2.52 -14.85
N LYS A 101 1.38 1.51 -14.67
CA LYS A 101 1.48 0.36 -15.56
C LYS A 101 0.74 -0.82 -14.92
N LEU A 102 0.17 -1.68 -15.75
CA LEU A 102 -0.32 -2.98 -15.29
C LEU A 102 0.85 -3.86 -14.88
N ASP A 103 0.59 -4.83 -14.01
CA ASP A 103 1.52 -5.92 -13.67
C ASP A 103 2.95 -5.44 -13.34
N SER A 104 3.04 -4.42 -12.48
CA SER A 104 4.33 -3.77 -12.15
C SER A 104 5.03 -4.35 -10.94
N PHE A 105 4.36 -5.25 -10.21
CA PHE A 105 4.83 -5.79 -8.95
C PHE A 105 4.74 -7.30 -8.97
N ASP A 106 5.72 -7.96 -8.35
CA ASP A 106 5.75 -9.41 -8.23
C ASP A 106 6.09 -9.88 -6.81
N GLU A 107 6.30 -11.18 -6.65
CA GLU A 107 6.64 -11.80 -5.37
C GLU A 107 8.03 -11.36 -4.84
N ILE A 108 8.95 -10.94 -5.72
CA ILE A 108 10.24 -10.38 -5.30
C ILE A 108 10.00 -9.00 -4.68
N ASP A 109 9.17 -8.16 -5.29
CA ASP A 109 8.78 -6.89 -4.69
C ASP A 109 8.14 -7.10 -3.32
N ALA A 110 7.19 -8.04 -3.20
CA ALA A 110 6.56 -8.37 -1.92
C ALA A 110 7.59 -8.78 -0.85
N GLU A 111 8.47 -9.73 -1.16
CA GLU A 111 9.47 -10.24 -0.22
C GLU A 111 10.37 -9.11 0.31
N TYR A 112 10.86 -8.24 -0.57
CA TYR A 112 11.80 -7.19 -0.17
C TYR A 112 11.11 -5.98 0.46
N LEU A 113 9.89 -5.63 0.04
CA LEU A 113 9.11 -4.58 0.70
C LEU A 113 8.71 -5.00 2.12
N GLU A 114 8.31 -6.26 2.33
CA GLU A 114 8.07 -6.81 3.67
C GLU A 114 9.30 -6.71 4.56
N LYS A 115 10.48 -7.09 4.05
CA LYS A 115 11.76 -6.93 4.77
C LYS A 115 12.03 -5.48 5.12
N ILE A 116 11.84 -4.54 4.19
CA ILE A 116 12.06 -3.11 4.41
C ILE A 116 11.11 -2.57 5.50
N VAL A 117 9.82 -2.91 5.42
CA VAL A 117 8.81 -2.51 6.40
C VAL A 117 9.15 -3.03 7.80
N ASN A 118 9.59 -4.29 7.91
CA ASN A 118 10.01 -4.89 9.18
C ASN A 118 11.28 -4.27 9.78
N LEU A 119 12.12 -3.63 8.97
CA LEU A 119 13.30 -2.90 9.48
C LEU A 119 12.93 -1.57 10.13
N ILE A 120 11.83 -0.95 9.71
CA ILE A 120 11.43 0.40 10.16
C ILE A 120 10.36 0.40 11.25
N TYR A 121 9.67 -0.71 11.46
CA TYR A 121 8.65 -0.87 12.48
C TYR A 121 9.04 -2.03 13.39
N LYS A 122 9.28 -1.71 14.67
CA LYS A 122 9.54 -2.65 15.75
C LYS A 122 8.48 -2.50 16.83
#